data_AF-A0AAX7U9J4-F1
#
_entry.id   AF-A0AAX7U9J4-F1
#
_cell.length_a   1.000
_cell.length_b   1.000
_cell.length_c   1.000
_cell.angle_alpha   90.00
_cell.angle_beta   90.00
_cell.angle_gamma   90.00
#
_symmetry.space_group_name_H-M   'P 1'
#
loop_
_entity.id
_entity.type
_entity.pdbx_description
1 polymer ?
#
loop_
_entity_poly.entity_id
_entity_poly.type
_entity_poly.pdbx_seq_one_letter_code
_entity_poly.pdbx_strand_id
1 'polypeptide(L)'
;MVRTCCVVGCNVRFYDRHGNKFGLSFYAFPTWKQHEGAHVSDITKRRRLAWIAAVRRADIKFCYVSRYQLVCSRHFHSGPEDVDYGHVVIKSKKKAGKRTEQSADPCAVYSSVRAGS
;
A
#
# COMPACT_ATOMS: atom_id res chain seq x y z
N MET A 1 20.60 11.14 -4.68
CA MET A 1 19.60 10.05 -4.74
C MET A 1 18.20 10.65 -4.81
N VAL A 2 17.46 10.43 -5.90
CA VAL A 2 16.09 10.92 -6.06
C VAL A 2 15.16 9.96 -5.32
N ARG A 3 14.45 10.44 -4.29
CA ARG A 3 13.40 9.67 -3.63
C ARG A 3 12.08 9.99 -4.31
N THR A 4 11.45 9.00 -4.95
CA THR A 4 10.13 9.15 -5.58
C THR A 4 9.08 8.37 -4.79
N CYS A 5 7.82 8.74 -4.96
CA CYS A 5 6.72 7.93 -4.43
C CYS A 5 6.82 6.50 -4.99
N CYS A 6 6.62 5.49 -4.14
CA CYS A 6 6.68 4.08 -4.53
C CYS A 6 5.38 3.56 -5.15
N VAL A 7 4.25 4.27 -4.98
CA VAL A 7 2.96 3.89 -5.57
C VAL A 7 3.07 3.84 -7.10
N VAL A 8 2.69 2.70 -7.69
CA VAL A 8 2.70 2.54 -9.15
C VAL A 8 1.85 3.63 -9.82
N GLY A 9 2.45 4.32 -10.79
CA GLY A 9 1.83 5.43 -11.52
C GLY A 9 1.93 6.80 -10.82
N CYS A 10 2.62 6.90 -9.69
CA CYS A 10 2.86 8.17 -9.00
C CYS A 10 4.27 8.71 -9.28
N ASN A 11 4.34 9.87 -9.94
CA ASN A 11 5.61 10.52 -10.31
C ASN A 11 6.05 11.64 -9.34
N VAL A 12 5.54 11.67 -8.11
CA VAL A 12 6.01 12.68 -7.13
C VAL A 12 7.45 12.39 -6.77
N ARG A 13 8.25 13.43 -6.79
CA ARG A 13 9.63 13.43 -6.29
C ARG A 13 9.67 14.17 -4.97
N PHE A 14 10.49 13.70 -4.05
CA PHE A 14 10.73 14.36 -2.77
C PHE A 14 11.39 15.72 -2.96
N TYR A 15 12.33 15.77 -3.91
CA TYR A 15 13.03 16.98 -4.32
C TYR A 15 12.62 17.34 -5.75
N ASP A 16 12.54 18.64 -6.05
CA ASP A 16 12.44 19.15 -7.40
C ASP A 16 13.75 18.92 -8.19
N ARG A 17 13.77 19.35 -9.46
CA ARG A 17 14.96 19.23 -10.31
C ARG A 17 16.11 20.14 -9.84
N HIS A 18 15.82 21.11 -8.98
CA HIS A 18 16.75 22.10 -8.45
C HIS A 18 17.22 21.76 -7.01
N GLY A 19 16.70 20.68 -6.40
CA GLY A 19 17.04 20.23 -5.05
C GLY A 19 16.11 20.74 -3.93
N ASN A 20 15.07 21.51 -4.23
CA ASN A 20 14.13 22.00 -3.23
C ASN A 20 13.13 20.93 -2.83
N LYS A 21 12.77 20.88 -1.54
CA LYS A 21 11.73 19.98 -1.05
C LYS A 21 10.38 20.41 -1.61
N PHE A 22 9.62 19.47 -2.15
CA PHE A 22 8.20 19.72 -2.42
C PHE A 22 7.45 19.87 -1.08
N GLY A 23 6.41 20.72 -1.05
CA GLY A 23 5.49 20.85 0.08
C GLY A 23 4.60 19.62 0.32
N LEU A 24 5.13 18.42 0.08
CA LEU A 24 4.49 17.13 0.25
C LEU A 24 5.30 16.31 1.25
N SER A 25 4.62 15.76 2.23
CA SER A 25 5.21 14.80 3.17
C SER A 25 5.34 13.43 2.52
N PHE A 26 6.37 12.69 2.95
CA PHE A 26 6.63 11.32 2.53
C PHE A 26 6.66 10.41 3.74
N TYR A 27 5.94 9.29 3.64
CA TYR A 27 5.73 8.35 4.74
C TYR A 27 6.36 7.01 4.41
N ALA A 28 7.05 6.44 5.38
CA ALA A 28 7.58 5.08 5.31
C ALA A 28 6.48 4.06 5.61
N PHE A 29 6.71 2.81 5.21
CA PHE A 29 5.79 1.73 5.53
C PHE A 29 5.72 1.47 7.04
N PRO A 30 4.53 1.16 7.59
CA PRO A 30 4.36 0.79 8.99
C PRO A 30 5.24 -0.39 9.39
N THR A 31 5.90 -0.30 10.54
CA THR A 31 6.69 -1.41 11.12
C THR A 31 5.75 -2.46 11.73
N TRP A 32 6.11 -3.74 11.59
CA TRP A 32 5.40 -4.82 12.28
C TRP A 32 5.95 -4.98 13.70
N LYS A 33 5.08 -4.81 14.70
CA LYS A 33 5.43 -4.78 16.14
C LYS A 33 5.09 -6.11 16.80
N GLN A 34 5.89 -7.14 16.53
CA GLN A 34 5.59 -8.52 16.94
C GLN A 34 5.73 -8.79 18.45
N HIS A 35 6.45 -7.94 19.19
CA HIS A 35 6.72 -8.12 20.62
C HIS A 35 5.86 -7.24 21.55
N GLU A 36 4.97 -6.41 21.00
CA GLU A 36 4.13 -5.48 21.77
C GLU A 36 2.76 -6.07 22.17
N GLY A 37 2.59 -7.39 22.02
CA GLY A 37 1.35 -8.11 22.31
C GLY A 37 0.57 -8.53 21.05
N ALA A 38 -0.26 -9.57 21.19
CA ALA A 38 -0.94 -10.22 20.06
C ALA A 38 -1.80 -9.25 19.24
N HIS A 39 -2.64 -8.46 19.92
CA HIS A 39 -3.50 -7.47 19.27
C HIS A 39 -2.71 -6.44 18.45
N VAL A 40 -1.66 -5.85 19.05
CA VAL A 40 -0.80 -4.84 18.40
C VAL A 40 -0.04 -5.44 17.22
N SER A 41 0.47 -6.66 17.37
CA SER A 41 1.14 -7.41 16.31
C SER A 41 0.19 -7.62 15.11
N ASP A 42 -1.04 -8.07 15.35
CA ASP A 42 -2.01 -8.35 14.30
C ASP A 42 -2.45 -7.10 13.55
N ILE A 43 -2.66 -5.99 14.26
CA ILE A 43 -3.06 -4.72 13.65
C ILE A 43 -1.93 -4.15 12.79
N THR A 44 -0.71 -4.11 13.31
CA THR A 44 0.44 -3.56 12.58
C THR A 44 0.80 -4.43 11.38
N LYS A 45 0.66 -5.75 11.49
CA LYS A 45 0.80 -6.70 10.38
C LYS A 45 -0.24 -6.43 9.29
N ARG A 46 -1.54 -6.34 9.63
CA ARG A 46 -2.62 -6.06 8.68
C ARG A 46 -2.42 -4.71 7.98
N ARG A 47 -2.03 -3.67 8.73
CA ARG A 47 -1.76 -2.34 8.18
C ARG A 47 -0.62 -2.37 7.17
N ARG A 48 0.48 -3.04 7.50
CA ARG A 48 1.63 -3.19 6.60
C ARG A 48 1.25 -3.95 5.32
N LEU A 49 0.49 -5.04 5.43
CA LEU A 49 -0.01 -5.79 4.26
C LEU A 49 -0.91 -4.93 3.37
N ALA A 50 -1.82 -4.15 3.95
CA ALA A 50 -2.69 -3.24 3.20
C ALA A 50 -1.88 -2.20 2.39
N TRP A 51 -0.83 -1.62 2.97
CA TRP A 51 0.06 -0.71 2.26
C TRP A 51 0.78 -1.38 1.09
N ILE A 52 1.30 -2.60 1.28
CA ILE A 52 2.00 -3.35 0.23
C ILE A 52 1.06 -3.65 -0.93
N ALA A 53 -0.14 -4.15 -0.63
CA ALA A 53 -1.16 -4.43 -1.62
C ALA A 53 -1.56 -3.17 -2.41
N ALA A 54 -1.68 -2.03 -1.73
CA ALA A 54 -2.12 -0.80 -2.37
C ALA A 54 -1.04 -0.11 -3.23
N VAL A 55 0.24 -0.30 -2.89
CA VAL A 55 1.36 0.20 -3.70
C VAL A 55 1.52 -0.58 -5.02
N ARG A 56 1.09 -1.85 -5.06
CA ARG A 56 1.08 -2.73 -6.25
C ARG A 56 2.45 -2.89 -6.93
N ARG A 57 3.52 -2.93 -6.13
CA ARG A 57 4.89 -3.20 -6.60
C ARG A 57 5.32 -4.62 -6.27
N ALA A 58 5.84 -5.34 -7.25
CA ALA A 58 6.30 -6.71 -7.09
C ALA A 58 7.62 -6.84 -6.30
N ASP A 59 8.44 -5.79 -6.29
CA ASP A 59 9.73 -5.74 -5.57
C ASP A 59 9.58 -5.44 -4.07
N ILE A 60 8.38 -5.04 -3.62
CA ILE A 60 8.11 -4.74 -2.20
C ILE A 60 7.49 -5.96 -1.53
N LYS A 61 8.22 -6.53 -0.57
CA LYS A 61 7.77 -7.71 0.20
C LYS A 61 7.47 -7.33 1.64
N PHE A 62 6.68 -8.14 2.33
CA PHE A 62 6.31 -7.90 3.74
C PHE A 62 7.53 -7.76 4.66
N CYS A 63 8.45 -8.74 4.60
CA CYS A 63 9.67 -8.77 5.40
C CYS A 63 10.74 -7.77 4.92
N TYR A 64 10.70 -7.38 3.65
CA TYR A 64 11.73 -6.55 3.04
C TYR A 64 11.11 -5.33 2.37
N VAL A 65 10.99 -4.26 3.14
CA VAL A 65 10.65 -2.93 2.63
C VAL A 65 11.85 -2.03 2.86
N SER A 66 12.44 -1.55 1.76
CA SER A 66 13.57 -0.63 1.82
C SER A 66 13.15 0.72 2.41
N ARG A 67 14.06 1.36 3.17
CA ARG A 67 13.90 2.71 3.74
C ARG A 67 13.65 3.80 2.68
N TYR A 68 13.92 3.51 1.41
CA TYR A 68 13.70 4.43 0.30
C TYR A 68 12.33 4.26 -0.37
N GLN A 69 11.55 3.24 -0.02
CA GLN A 69 10.20 3.03 -0.53
C GLN A 69 9.22 3.87 0.29
N LEU A 70 8.90 5.08 -0.20
CA LEU A 70 8.08 6.07 0.51
C LEU A 70 6.80 6.38 -0.26
N VAL A 71 5.71 6.64 0.46
CA VAL A 71 4.41 7.05 -0.11
C VAL A 71 4.21 8.55 0.14
N CYS A 72 3.87 9.33 -0.90
CA CYS A 72 3.60 10.76 -0.73
C CYS A 72 2.21 11.03 -0.13
N SER A 73 2.06 12.17 0.56
CA SER A 73 0.82 12.59 1.22
C SER A 73 -0.43 12.60 0.34
N ARG A 74 -0.30 12.73 -1.00
CA ARG A 74 -1.44 12.71 -1.95
C ARG A 74 -2.26 11.41 -1.96
N HIS A 75 -1.73 10.34 -1.40
CA HIS A 75 -2.42 9.04 -1.33
C HIS A 75 -3.27 8.88 -0.05
N PHE A 76 -3.21 9.86 0.86
CA PHE A 76 -3.96 9.89 2.10
C PHE A 76 -5.12 10.89 1.98
N HIS A 77 -6.23 10.62 2.69
CA HIS A 77 -7.42 11.45 2.65
C HIS A 77 -7.33 12.67 3.59
N SER A 78 -6.73 12.53 4.77
CA SER A 78 -6.64 13.63 5.75
C SER A 78 -5.34 13.67 6.59
N GLY A 79 -4.33 12.86 6.24
CA GLY A 79 -3.03 12.80 6.93
C GLY A 79 -2.66 11.36 7.28
N PRO A 80 -1.47 11.11 7.87
CA PRO A 80 -1.12 9.81 8.41
C PRO A 80 -1.97 9.45 9.65
N GLU A 81 -2.64 10.43 10.25
CA GLU A 81 -3.50 10.30 11.42
C GLU A 81 -4.85 9.59 11.10
N ASP A 82 -5.37 9.68 9.88
CA ASP A 82 -6.54 8.88 9.42
C ASP A 82 -6.17 7.46 9.01
N VAL A 83 -4.93 7.06 9.25
CA VAL A 83 -4.56 5.65 9.37
C VAL A 83 -4.78 5.21 10.82
N ASP A 84 -5.83 5.71 11.46
CA ASP A 84 -6.41 5.11 12.65
C ASP A 84 -7.23 3.89 12.20
N TYR A 85 -7.00 2.77 12.88
CA TYR A 85 -7.61 1.44 12.72
C TYR A 85 -8.52 1.21 11.48
N GLY A 86 -7.94 0.92 10.32
CA GLY A 86 -8.53 -0.09 9.41
C GLY A 86 -8.92 0.29 7.98
N HIS A 87 -8.77 1.53 7.49
CA HIS A 87 -9.17 1.83 6.11
C HIS A 87 -8.16 2.69 5.34
N VAL A 88 -7.18 2.05 4.70
CA VAL A 88 -6.34 2.74 3.72
C VAL A 88 -7.08 2.81 2.39
N VAL A 89 -7.91 3.84 2.18
CA VAL A 89 -8.49 4.13 0.87
C VAL A 89 -7.44 4.88 0.04
N ILE A 90 -6.70 4.19 -0.83
CA ILE A 90 -5.80 4.86 -1.77
C ILE A 90 -6.62 5.32 -2.98
N LYS A 91 -6.78 6.64 -3.11
CA LYS A 91 -7.35 7.25 -4.33
C LYS A 91 -6.52 6.86 -5.54
N SER A 92 -7.11 6.05 -6.41
CA SER A 92 -6.56 5.77 -7.73
C SER A 92 -6.77 6.99 -8.62
N LYS A 93 -5.71 7.55 -9.20
CA LYS A 93 -5.87 8.50 -10.31
C LYS A 93 -6.43 7.73 -11.51
N LYS A 94 -7.70 7.97 -11.84
CA LYS A 94 -8.32 7.46 -13.09
C LYS A 94 -7.48 7.96 -14.27
N LYS A 95 -6.94 7.05 -15.07
CA LYS A 95 -6.53 7.39 -16.43
C LYS A 95 -7.81 7.46 -17.27
N ALA A 96 -7.99 8.53 -18.03
CA ALA A 96 -9.01 8.58 -19.08
C ALA A 96 -8.59 7.59 -20.18
N GLY A 97 -9.35 6.50 -20.35
CA GLY A 97 -9.06 5.52 -21.40
C GLY A 97 -9.79 4.18 -21.23
N LYS A 98 -10.94 4.09 -21.91
CA LYS A 98 -11.73 2.92 -22.39
C LYS A 98 -11.91 1.67 -21.51
N ARG A 99 -13.19 1.41 -21.21
CA ARG A 99 -13.80 0.26 -20.54
C ARG A 99 -13.57 -1.05 -21.32
N THR A 100 -13.17 -2.11 -20.63
CA THR A 100 -13.56 -3.49 -20.97
C THR A 100 -13.91 -4.19 -19.65
N GLU A 101 -15.14 -4.67 -19.58
CA GLU A 101 -15.70 -5.44 -18.47
C GLU A 101 -15.06 -6.82 -18.41
N GLN A 102 -14.67 -7.28 -17.22
CA GLN A 102 -14.59 -8.70 -16.89
C GLN A 102 -15.10 -8.87 -15.46
N SER A 103 -16.30 -9.44 -15.35
CA SER A 103 -16.92 -9.91 -14.12
C SER A 103 -16.10 -11.06 -13.55
N ALA A 104 -15.64 -10.94 -12.30
CA ALA A 104 -15.13 -12.06 -11.53
C ALA A 104 -16.00 -12.20 -10.28
N ASP A 105 -17.01 -13.06 -10.40
CA ASP A 105 -17.72 -13.65 -9.28
C ASP A 105 -16.69 -14.39 -8.39
N PRO A 106 -16.52 -14.02 -7.11
CA PRO A 106 -15.50 -14.58 -6.24
C PRO A 106 -15.86 -15.95 -5.62
N CYS A 107 -16.99 -16.58 -5.99
CA CYS A 107 -17.41 -17.85 -5.40
C CYS A 107 -16.90 -19.12 -6.11
N ALA A 108 -16.13 -19.00 -7.19
CA ALA A 108 -15.68 -20.15 -7.96
C ALA A 108 -14.26 -20.60 -7.53
N VAL A 109 -14.23 -21.74 -6.83
CA VAL A 109 -13.17 -22.77 -6.85
C VAL A 109 -11.95 -22.54 -5.92
N TYR A 110 -12.02 -23.09 -4.70
CA TYR A 110 -11.38 -24.39 -4.37
C TYR A 110 -11.67 -24.80 -2.91
N SER A 111 -12.73 -25.57 -2.71
CA SER A 111 -12.90 -26.46 -1.55
C SER A 111 -13.68 -27.66 -2.09
N SER A 112 -13.14 -28.89 -2.07
CA SER A 112 -12.93 -29.67 -0.86
C SER A 112 -12.28 -31.02 -1.18
N VAL A 113 -11.53 -31.54 -0.21
CA VAL A 113 -10.89 -32.87 -0.18
C VAL A 113 -11.84 -33.90 0.46
N ARG A 114 -12.04 -35.04 -0.23
CA ARG A 114 -12.36 -36.44 0.19
C ARG A 114 -13.62 -36.81 1.01
N ALA A 115 -14.36 -37.81 0.49
CA ALA A 115 -14.70 -39.15 1.07
C ALA A 115 -15.49 -39.94 -0.02
N GLY A 116 -15.17 -41.20 -0.40
CA GLY A 116 -15.71 -42.45 0.19
C GLY A 116 -17.24 -42.54 -0.01
N SER A 117 -17.85 -43.44 -0.78
CA SER A 117 -17.62 -44.89 -0.99
C SER A 117 -18.23 -45.35 -2.32
#